data_AF-A0A562S4F2-F1
#
_entry.id   AF-A0A562S4F2-F1
#
_cell.length_a   1.000
_cell.length_b   1.000
_cell.length_c   1.000
_cell.angle_alpha   90.00
_cell.angle_beta   90.00
_cell.angle_gamma   90.00
#
_symmetry.space_group_name_H-M   'P 1'
#
loop_
_entity.id
_entity.type
_entity.pdbx_description
1 polymer ?
#
loop_
_entity_poly.entity_id
_entity_poly.type
_entity_poly.pdbx_seq_one_letter_code
_entity_poly.pdbx_strand_id
1 'polypeptide(L)'
;MTLDEVVDTINKQKSCESAMKVFQDCQLTASGDVQLGAAVEKKCEADFMPGLNTAQQQAYKREMRVCDQKYRNKSGTMYLSFAAFCRAEVAQRYSQRALKAAGPKAR
;
A
#
# COMPACT_ATOMS: atom_id res chain seq x y z
N MET A 1 -1.68 -6.28 20.23
CA MET A 1 -0.64 -6.50 19.21
C MET A 1 0.24 -5.27 19.16
N THR A 2 1.55 -5.44 19.10
CA THR A 2 2.51 -4.34 18.87
C THR A 2 2.50 -3.94 17.40
N LEU A 3 3.10 -2.79 17.07
CA LEU A 3 3.23 -2.34 15.68
C LEU A 3 3.96 -3.38 14.82
N ASP A 4 5.06 -3.94 15.32
CA ASP A 4 5.87 -4.93 14.62
C ASP A 4 5.10 -6.23 14.37
N GLU A 5 4.29 -6.68 15.33
CA GLU A 5 3.43 -7.86 15.16
C GLU A 5 2.41 -7.68 14.03
N VAL A 6 1.86 -6.47 13.89
CA VAL A 6 0.94 -6.15 12.78
C VAL A 6 1.69 -6.09 11.44
N VAL A 7 2.88 -5.47 11.40
CA VAL A 7 3.74 -5.47 10.19
C VAL A 7 4.06 -6.90 9.75
N ASP A 8 4.44 -7.78 10.68
CA ASP A 8 4.69 -9.18 10.41
C ASP A 8 3.45 -9.92 9.89
N THR A 9 2.28 -9.59 10.44
CA THR A 9 1.00 -10.17 10.01
C THR A 9 0.65 -9.74 8.59
N ILE A 10 0.89 -8.48 8.23
CA ILE A 10 0.75 -7.95 6.86
C ILE A 10 1.72 -8.68 5.92
N ASN A 11 2.99 -8.79 6.30
CA ASN A 11 4.03 -9.44 5.50
C ASN A 11 3.75 -10.93 5.26
N LYS A 12 3.07 -11.61 6.18
CA LYS A 12 2.69 -13.03 6.05
C LYS A 12 1.46 -13.27 5.16
N GLN A 13 0.71 -12.22 4.79
CA GLN A 13 -0.47 -12.40 3.94
C GLN A 13 -0.11 -12.93 2.55
N LYS A 14 -1.01 -13.73 1.97
CA LYS A 14 -0.81 -14.35 0.65
C LYS A 14 -1.13 -13.43 -0.53
N SER A 15 -1.80 -12.30 -0.29
CA SER A 15 -2.20 -11.37 -1.33
C SER A 15 -2.19 -9.93 -0.82
N CYS A 16 -2.11 -8.99 -1.77
CA CYS A 16 -2.32 -7.57 -1.53
C CYS A 16 -3.65 -7.29 -0.80
N GLU A 17 -4.75 -7.90 -1.25
CA GLU A 17 -6.08 -7.70 -0.63
C GLU A 17 -6.12 -8.13 0.84
N SER A 18 -5.54 -9.29 1.16
CA SER A 18 -5.49 -9.76 2.54
C SER A 18 -4.58 -8.88 3.40
N ALA A 19 -3.46 -8.38 2.85
CA ALA A 19 -2.61 -7.40 3.53
C ALA A 19 -3.34 -6.08 3.80
N MET A 20 -4.07 -5.55 2.82
CA MET A 20 -4.86 -4.33 2.98
C MET A 20 -5.94 -4.49 4.05
N LYS A 21 -6.60 -5.66 4.10
CA LYS A 21 -7.59 -5.96 5.15
C LYS A 21 -6.96 -5.93 6.54
N VAL A 22 -5.80 -6.55 6.75
CA VAL A 22 -5.08 -6.50 8.04
C VAL A 22 -4.76 -5.05 8.42
N PHE A 23 -4.30 -4.24 7.47
CA PHE A 23 -4.01 -2.82 7.74
C PHE A 23 -5.26 -2.04 8.15
N GLN A 24 -6.39 -2.23 7.45
CA GLN A 24 -7.67 -1.60 7.80
C GLN A 24 -8.16 -2.00 9.20
N ASP A 25 -8.04 -3.29 9.54
CA ASP A 25 -8.51 -3.83 10.81
C ASP A 25 -7.60 -3.40 11.99
N CYS A 26 -6.31 -3.12 11.74
CA CYS A 26 -5.31 -2.80 12.77
C CYS A 26 -4.86 -1.33 12.78
N GLN A 27 -5.53 -0.45 12.04
CA GLN A 27 -5.12 0.95 11.90
C GLN A 27 -5.10 1.71 13.23
N LEU A 28 -4.18 2.66 13.35
CA LEU A 28 -3.97 3.47 14.54
C LEU A 28 -4.54 4.89 14.41
N THR A 29 -4.88 5.31 13.20
CA THR A 29 -5.20 6.72 12.87
C THR A 29 -4.07 7.66 13.30
N ALA A 30 -2.82 7.19 13.18
CA ALA A 30 -1.64 7.86 13.69
C ALA A 30 -0.38 7.53 12.87
N SER A 31 0.77 8.02 13.31
CA SER A 31 2.04 7.86 12.59
C SER A 31 2.49 6.41 12.43
N GLY A 32 2.03 5.48 13.27
CA GLY A 32 2.34 4.06 13.10
C GLY A 32 1.77 3.47 11.81
N ASP A 33 0.69 4.03 11.28
CA ASP A 33 0.10 3.60 10.00
C ASP A 33 1.04 3.83 8.81
N VAL A 34 2.07 4.68 8.96
CA VAL A 34 3.13 4.84 7.94
C VAL A 34 3.88 3.52 7.74
N GLN A 35 4.20 2.81 8.83
CA GLN A 35 4.90 1.53 8.74
C GLN A 35 3.96 0.41 8.25
N LEU A 36 2.72 0.40 8.72
CA LEU A 36 1.71 -0.57 8.27
C LEU A 36 1.41 -0.40 6.77
N GLY A 37 1.19 0.83 6.32
CA GLY A 37 0.97 1.18 4.93
C GLY A 37 2.14 0.77 4.04
N ALA A 38 3.38 1.04 4.45
CA ALA A 38 4.57 0.62 3.71
C ALA A 38 4.69 -0.91 3.57
N ALA A 39 4.27 -1.68 4.58
CA ALA A 39 4.23 -3.14 4.49
C ALA A 39 3.17 -3.60 3.46
N VAL A 40 2.00 -2.95 3.42
CA VAL A 40 0.98 -3.21 2.39
C VAL A 40 1.49 -2.82 0.99
N GLU A 41 2.08 -1.63 0.84
CA GLU A 41 2.68 -1.17 -0.43
C GLU A 41 3.62 -2.24 -0.99
N LYS A 42 4.58 -2.73 -0.18
CA LYS A 42 5.52 -3.78 -0.58
C LYS A 42 4.83 -5.08 -1.00
N LYS A 43 3.78 -5.50 -0.28
CA LYS A 43 3.01 -6.71 -0.61
C LYS A 43 2.31 -6.56 -1.96
N CYS A 44 1.68 -5.42 -2.20
CA CYS A 44 0.96 -5.15 -3.43
C CYS A 44 1.88 -4.93 -4.63
N GLU A 45 3.02 -4.27 -4.42
CA GLU A 45 4.05 -4.04 -5.44
C GLU A 45 4.60 -5.35 -6.04
N ALA A 46 4.65 -6.43 -5.26
CA ALA A 46 5.08 -7.74 -5.74
C ALA A 46 4.24 -8.27 -6.92
N ASP A 47 2.97 -7.87 -7.02
CA ASP A 47 2.06 -8.33 -8.08
C ASP A 47 2.30 -7.64 -9.43
N PHE A 48 2.89 -6.43 -9.44
CA PHE A 48 2.95 -5.60 -10.64
C PHE A 48 4.32 -5.00 -10.97
N MET A 49 5.14 -4.68 -9.96
CA MET A 49 6.44 -4.03 -10.18
C MET A 49 7.36 -4.76 -11.15
N PRO A 50 7.49 -6.11 -11.12
CA PRO A 50 8.33 -6.83 -12.07
C PRO A 50 7.90 -6.66 -13.54
N GLY A 51 6.62 -6.38 -13.79
CA GLY A 51 6.07 -6.22 -15.13
C GLY A 51 6.04 -4.78 -15.64
N LEU A 52 6.42 -3.79 -14.82
CA LEU A 52 6.35 -2.38 -15.21
C LEU A 52 7.61 -1.92 -15.94
N ASN A 53 7.42 -1.24 -17.07
CA ASN A 53 8.49 -0.46 -17.71
C ASN A 53 8.74 0.87 -16.96
N THR A 54 9.81 1.58 -17.35
CA THR A 54 10.21 2.84 -16.69
C THR A 54 9.12 3.90 -16.66
N ALA A 55 8.35 4.06 -17.74
CA ALA A 55 7.27 5.05 -17.80
C ALA A 55 6.13 4.70 -16.84
N GLN A 56 5.77 3.42 -16.75
CA GLN A 56 4.73 2.93 -15.83
C GLN A 56 5.18 3.05 -14.36
N GLN A 57 6.45 2.75 -14.06
CA GLN A 57 7.01 2.96 -12.72
C GLN A 57 7.00 4.44 -12.33
N GLN A 58 7.29 5.34 -13.27
CA GLN A 58 7.19 6.79 -13.02
C GLN A 58 5.74 7.22 -12.81
N ALA A 59 4.78 6.68 -13.56
CA ALA A 59 3.36 6.96 -13.36
C ALA A 59 2.91 6.54 -11.95
N TYR A 60 3.26 5.33 -11.51
CA TYR A 60 2.99 4.86 -10.15
C TYR A 60 3.60 5.79 -9.09
N LYS A 61 4.89 6.12 -9.20
CA LYS A 61 5.57 7.06 -8.28
C LYS A 61 4.90 8.44 -8.23
N ARG A 62 4.37 8.93 -9.36
CA ARG A 62 3.62 10.19 -9.41
C ARG A 62 2.32 10.10 -8.63
N GLU A 63 1.55 9.01 -8.79
CA GLU A 63 0.34 8.78 -8.00
C GLU A 63 0.63 8.71 -6.50
N MET A 64 1.69 8.00 -6.10
CA MET A 64 2.13 7.97 -4.69
C MET A 64 2.44 9.38 -4.16
N ARG A 65 3.13 10.20 -4.96
CA ARG A 65 3.47 11.58 -4.59
C ARG A 65 2.24 12.48 -4.45
N VAL A 66 1.15 12.21 -5.18
CA VAL A 66 -0.12 12.94 -5.01
C VAL A 66 -0.69 12.73 -3.61
N CYS A 67 -0.59 11.51 -3.06
CA CYS A 67 -0.99 11.21 -1.69
C CYS A 67 -0.19 12.04 -0.67
N ASP A 68 1.13 12.09 -0.82
CA ASP A 68 2.00 12.85 0.07
C ASP A 68 1.69 14.37 -0.01
N GLN A 69 1.52 14.89 -1.23
CA GLN A 69 1.24 16.31 -1.44
C GLN A 69 -0.09 16.76 -0.85
N LYS A 70 -1.11 15.90 -0.87
CA LYS A 70 -2.44 16.19 -0.32
C LYS A 70 -2.40 16.58 1.16
N TYR A 71 -1.47 16.00 1.92
CA TYR A 71 -1.39 16.15 3.37
C TYR A 71 -0.13 16.89 3.86
N ARG A 72 0.79 17.28 2.97
CA ARG A 72 2.11 17.85 3.32
C ARG A 72 2.10 19.07 4.25
N ASN A 73 1.05 19.88 4.21
CA ASN A 73 0.92 21.12 4.98
C ASN A 73 -0.07 20.98 6.15
N LYS A 74 -0.47 19.74 6.48
CA LYS A 74 -1.37 19.46 7.58
C LYS A 74 -0.55 19.03 8.81
N SER A 75 -0.98 19.49 9.98
CA SER A 75 -0.33 19.15 11.25
C SER A 75 -1.09 18.03 11.95
N GLY A 76 -0.35 17.18 12.67
CA GLY A 76 -0.91 16.05 13.42
C GLY A 76 -0.71 14.71 12.72
N THR A 77 -0.60 13.66 13.53
CA THR A 77 -0.28 12.30 13.08
C THR A 77 -1.41 11.63 12.28
N MET A 78 -2.65 12.09 12.47
CA MET A 78 -3.80 11.62 11.69
C MET A 78 -3.59 11.81 10.18
N TYR A 79 -2.98 12.93 9.76
CA TYR A 79 -2.74 13.17 8.33
C TYR A 79 -1.60 12.32 7.76
N LEU A 80 -0.68 11.84 8.60
CA LEU A 80 0.32 10.84 8.22
C LEU A 80 -0.34 9.49 7.93
N SER A 81 -1.30 9.10 8.78
CA SER A 81 -2.13 7.91 8.55
C SER A 81 -2.91 8.03 7.25
N PHE A 82 -3.55 9.17 6.99
CA PHE A 82 -4.31 9.38 5.75
C PHE A 82 -3.42 9.34 4.50
N ALA A 83 -2.17 9.81 4.58
CA ALA A 83 -1.21 9.67 3.49
C ALA A 83 -0.84 8.19 3.28
N ALA A 84 -0.58 7.44 4.35
CA ALA A 84 -0.24 6.02 4.28
C ALA A 84 -1.38 5.18 3.68
N PHE A 85 -2.63 5.42 4.07
CA PHE A 85 -3.81 4.78 3.46
C PHE A 85 -3.95 5.10 1.98
N CYS A 86 -3.82 6.37 1.60
CA CYS A 86 -3.91 6.77 0.20
C CYS A 86 -2.87 6.02 -0.67
N ARG A 87 -1.64 5.89 -0.17
CA ARG A 87 -0.57 5.17 -0.87
C ARG A 87 -0.84 3.67 -0.97
N ALA A 88 -1.26 3.05 0.13
CA ALA A 88 -1.65 1.64 0.15
C ALA A 88 -2.79 1.34 -0.84
N GLU A 89 -3.79 2.21 -0.93
CA GLU A 89 -4.89 2.10 -1.90
C GLU A 89 -4.42 2.27 -3.36
N VAL A 90 -3.45 3.17 -3.63
CA VAL A 90 -2.83 3.27 -4.97
C VAL A 90 -2.16 1.94 -5.32
N ALA A 91 -1.33 1.39 -4.43
CA ALA A 91 -0.67 0.11 -4.64
C ALA A 91 -1.67 -1.05 -4.83
N GLN A 92 -2.76 -1.06 -4.05
CA GLN A 92 -3.84 -2.04 -4.18
C GLN A 92 -4.51 -1.98 -5.56
N ARG A 93 -4.84 -0.78 -6.06
CA ARG A 93 -5.43 -0.64 -7.41
C ARG A 93 -4.48 -1.13 -8.50
N TYR A 94 -3.17 -0.90 -8.37
CA TYR A 94 -2.18 -1.41 -9.32
C TYR A 94 -2.08 -2.93 -9.29
N SER A 95 -2.03 -3.54 -8.10
CA SER A 95 -2.09 -5.00 -7.92
C SER A 95 -3.34 -5.58 -8.59
N GLN A 96 -4.53 -5.04 -8.28
CA GLN A 96 -5.78 -5.51 -8.89
C GLN A 96 -5.77 -5.42 -10.42
N ARG A 97 -5.24 -4.34 -11.00
CA ARG A 97 -5.13 -4.17 -12.46
C ARG A 97 -4.18 -5.21 -13.07
N ALA A 98 -3.03 -5.43 -12.45
CA ALA A 98 -2.05 -6.41 -12.92
C ALA A 98 -2.59 -7.84 -12.85
N LEU A 99 -3.20 -8.23 -11.73
CA LEU A 99 -3.80 -9.56 -11.56
C LEU A 99 -4.97 -9.79 -12.52
N LYS A 100 -5.80 -8.78 -12.78
CA LYS A 100 -6.86 -8.85 -13.81
C LYS A 100 -6.28 -9.05 -15.20
N ALA A 101 -5.17 -8.39 -15.52
CA ALA A 101 -4.49 -8.53 -16.81
C ALA A 101 -3.80 -9.90 -16.98
N ALA A 102 -3.30 -10.50 -15.90
CA ALA A 102 -2.65 -11.81 -15.92
C ALA A 102 -3.62 -13.00 -16.09
N GLY A 103 -4.91 -12.82 -15.74
CA GLY A 103 -5.95 -13.84 -15.85
C GLY A 103 -5.84 -14.98 -14.83
N PRO A 104 -6.83 -15.90 -14.78
CA PRO A 104 -6.96 -16.91 -13.71
C PRO A 104 -5.91 -18.03 -13.68
N LYS A 105 -4.91 -18.02 -14.59
CA LYS A 105 -3.88 -19.09 -14.68
C LYS A 105 -2.55 -18.76 -13.99
N ALA A 106 -2.41 -17.59 -13.36
CA ALA A 106 -1.15 -17.16 -12.75
C ALA A 106 -1.09 -17.40 -11.22
N ARG A 107 -1.80 -18.40 -10.69
CA ARG A 107 -1.88 -18.69 -9.26
C ARG A 107 -1.49 -20.12 -8.92
#